data_AF-A0A368RA29-F1
#
_entry.id   AF-A0A368RA29-F1
#
_cell.length_a   1.000
_cell.length_b   1.000
_cell.length_c   1.000
_cell.angle_alpha   90.00
_cell.angle_beta   90.00
_cell.angle_gamma   90.00
#
_symmetry.space_group_name_H-M   'P 1'
#
loop_
_entity.id
_entity.type
_entity.pdbx_description
1 polymer ?
#
loop_
_entity_poly.entity_id
_entity_poly.type
_entity_poly.pdbx_seq_one_letter_code
_entity_poly.pdbx_strand_id
1 'polypeptide(L)'
;MLCVGGIGDRTPSCGSEDTPDPMADENVDWLEDTVGRSSVGRVSQRSGKEHVVDSPPPKRTKSMEYYVERISESMIQRTMNERNLISREEEEVTEMLHLVEQDGVPNGSELYFIATELFRSPARRASYRSITASENRIAWLRWTWDNVKRK
;
A
#
# COMPACT_ATOMS: atom_id res chain seq x y z
N MET A 1 8.26 23.02 51.88
CA MET A 1 7.11 22.25 51.35
C MET A 1 6.91 22.73 49.93
N LEU A 2 6.81 21.90 48.89
CA LEU A 2 6.58 20.44 48.86
C LEU A 2 7.77 19.67 48.21
N CYS A 3 7.63 18.36 48.02
CA CYS A 3 8.72 17.38 47.85
C CYS A 3 8.55 16.53 46.56
N VAL A 4 9.67 15.95 46.06
CA VAL A 4 9.71 14.61 45.38
C VAL A 4 8.98 14.56 43.99
N GLY A 5 9.18 13.67 43.01
CA GLY A 5 9.96 12.44 42.81
C GLY A 5 9.03 11.22 42.56
N GLY A 6 9.24 10.32 41.59
CA GLY A 6 10.23 10.24 40.51
C GLY A 6 9.93 9.06 39.55
N ILE A 7 10.83 8.82 38.60
CA ILE A 7 10.98 7.61 37.74
C ILE A 7 10.38 6.28 38.23
N GLY A 8 9.76 5.50 37.31
CA GLY A 8 9.61 4.04 37.44
C GLY A 8 8.51 3.39 36.59
N ASP A 9 8.86 2.38 35.76
CA ASP A 9 7.96 1.63 34.87
C ASP A 9 6.97 0.68 35.57
N ARG A 10 5.78 0.48 34.97
CA ARG A 10 5.33 -0.86 34.50
C ARG A 10 3.96 -0.87 33.79
N THR A 11 3.90 -1.55 32.65
CA THR A 11 2.67 -2.15 32.10
C THR A 11 2.46 -3.54 32.72
N PRO A 12 1.21 -3.94 33.02
CA PRO A 12 0.81 -5.35 32.88
C PRO A 12 -0.49 -5.54 32.08
N SER A 13 -0.68 -6.77 31.60
CA SER A 13 -1.76 -7.24 30.72
C SER A 13 -3.01 -7.73 31.46
N CYS A 14 -4.19 -7.47 30.90
CA CYS A 14 -5.43 -8.29 30.98
C CYS A 14 -6.47 -7.71 30.00
N GLY A 15 -7.41 -8.47 29.41
CA GLY A 15 -7.65 -9.91 29.48
C GLY A 15 -9.13 -10.28 29.65
N SER A 16 -9.80 -10.66 28.54
CA SER A 16 -11.13 -11.32 28.38
C SER A 16 -12.42 -10.70 28.97
N GLU A 17 -13.47 -10.81 28.16
CA GLU A 17 -14.88 -11.21 28.48
C GLU A 17 -15.63 -11.11 27.12
N ASP A 18 -15.60 -12.13 26.27
CA ASP A 18 -16.45 -13.35 26.23
C ASP A 18 -17.93 -13.08 25.83
N THR A 19 -18.35 -13.34 24.58
CA THR A 19 -18.80 -14.65 24.00
C THR A 19 -20.23 -15.00 24.50
N PRO A 20 -21.26 -15.30 23.66
CA PRO A 20 -21.20 -16.36 22.63
C PRO A 20 -22.02 -16.20 21.30
N ASP A 21 -21.43 -16.67 20.21
CA ASP A 21 -22.05 -17.74 19.38
C ASP A 21 -21.71 -19.08 20.07
N PRO A 22 -22.56 -20.14 20.12
CA PRO A 22 -22.92 -20.90 18.91
C PRO A 22 -24.27 -21.67 18.92
N MET A 23 -24.69 -22.17 17.75
CA MET A 23 -25.29 -23.49 17.49
C MET A 23 -25.25 -23.69 15.95
N ALA A 24 -24.44 -24.58 15.38
CA ALA A 24 -24.47 -26.04 15.38
C ALA A 24 -24.94 -26.55 14.00
N ASP A 25 -24.08 -27.35 13.37
CA ASP A 25 -24.21 -27.93 12.03
C ASP A 25 -24.55 -29.42 12.15
N GLU A 26 -25.72 -29.83 11.64
CA GLU A 26 -26.01 -31.20 11.21
C GLU A 26 -27.35 -31.20 10.43
N ASN A 27 -27.50 -31.63 9.16
CA ASN A 27 -27.01 -32.77 8.36
C ASN A 27 -28.09 -33.88 8.28
N VAL A 28 -28.46 -34.26 7.04
CA VAL A 28 -29.52 -35.24 6.62
C VAL A 28 -30.94 -35.01 7.19
N ASP A 29 -32.03 -35.24 6.46
CA ASP A 29 -32.36 -36.50 5.80
C ASP A 29 -33.18 -36.35 4.50
N TRP A 30 -33.36 -37.48 3.81
CA TRP A 30 -33.99 -37.60 2.50
C TRP A 30 -35.50 -37.41 2.51
N LEU A 31 -35.96 -37.06 1.30
CA LEU A 31 -37.30 -37.31 0.76
C LEU A 31 -37.97 -38.58 1.33
N GLU A 32 -39.10 -38.44 2.03
CA GLU A 32 -40.18 -39.42 1.89
C GLU A 32 -41.60 -38.84 2.11
N ASP A 33 -42.37 -38.95 1.03
CA ASP A 33 -43.81 -39.16 0.91
C ASP A 33 -44.82 -38.36 1.75
N THR A 34 -45.45 -37.36 1.11
CA THR A 34 -46.86 -37.02 1.39
C THR A 34 -47.71 -37.19 0.12
N VAL A 35 -48.17 -38.42 -0.07
CA VAL A 35 -49.18 -38.79 -1.08
C VAL A 35 -50.37 -37.82 -1.07
N GLY A 36 -50.73 -37.37 -2.28
CA GLY A 36 -52.13 -37.20 -2.64
C GLY A 36 -52.88 -36.01 -2.04
N ARG A 37 -52.68 -34.82 -2.61
CA ARG A 37 -53.77 -33.82 -2.66
C ARG A 37 -53.85 -33.10 -4.00
N SER A 38 -54.49 -33.76 -4.96
CA SER A 38 -54.95 -33.11 -6.19
C SER A 38 -55.98 -32.04 -5.84
N SER A 39 -55.52 -30.79 -5.72
CA SER A 39 -56.40 -29.65 -5.84
C SER A 39 -56.46 -29.24 -7.30
N VAL A 40 -57.66 -29.30 -7.88
CA VAL A 40 -57.91 -28.68 -9.19
C VAL A 40 -57.87 -27.16 -8.98
N GLY A 41 -56.64 -26.62 -8.98
CA GLY A 41 -56.38 -25.21 -8.84
C GLY A 41 -57.10 -24.47 -9.97
N ARG A 42 -58.08 -23.63 -9.62
CA ARG A 42 -58.75 -22.78 -10.61
C ARG A 42 -57.68 -21.96 -11.33
N VAL A 43 -57.52 -22.18 -12.63
CA VAL A 43 -56.71 -21.31 -13.48
C VAL A 43 -57.33 -19.92 -13.42
N SER A 44 -56.72 -19.03 -12.64
CA SER A 44 -57.01 -17.62 -12.71
C SER A 44 -56.46 -17.13 -14.05
N GLN A 45 -57.32 -17.08 -15.07
CA GLN A 45 -57.05 -16.36 -16.30
C GLN A 45 -56.99 -14.85 -15.98
N ARG A 46 -55.87 -14.42 -15.39
CA ARG A 46 -55.44 -13.03 -15.49
C ARG A 46 -55.06 -12.84 -16.95
N SER A 47 -55.81 -12.01 -17.68
CA SER A 47 -55.35 -11.55 -18.98
C SER A 47 -54.06 -10.79 -18.74
N GLY A 48 -52.93 -11.39 -19.16
CA GLY A 48 -51.62 -10.77 -19.08
C GLY A 48 -51.59 -9.56 -20.01
N LYS A 49 -51.94 -8.39 -19.49
CA LYS A 49 -51.50 -7.14 -20.10
C LYS A 49 -50.00 -7.06 -19.86
N GLU A 50 -49.21 -7.45 -20.86
CA GLU A 50 -47.79 -7.16 -20.88
C GLU A 50 -47.62 -5.65 -20.74
N HIS A 51 -47.07 -5.23 -19.59
CA HIS A 51 -46.67 -3.85 -19.40
C HIS A 51 -45.33 -3.69 -20.13
N VAL A 52 -45.38 -3.31 -21.41
CA VAL A 52 -44.19 -2.93 -22.16
C VAL A 52 -43.69 -1.61 -21.58
N VAL A 53 -42.73 -1.71 -20.66
CA VAL A 53 -42.02 -0.56 -20.11
C VAL A 53 -40.88 -0.21 -21.06
N ASP A 54 -40.87 1.02 -21.58
CA ASP A 54 -39.78 1.51 -22.44
C ASP A 54 -38.49 1.63 -21.62
N SER A 55 -37.73 0.53 -21.64
CA SER A 55 -36.53 0.36 -20.82
C SER A 55 -35.33 0.89 -21.60
N PRO A 56 -34.43 1.68 -20.97
CA PRO A 56 -33.21 2.11 -21.63
C PRO A 56 -32.45 0.92 -22.24
N PRO A 57 -31.85 1.06 -23.44
CA PRO A 57 -31.16 -0.03 -24.12
C PRO A 57 -30.17 -0.75 -23.19
N PRO A 58 -30.09 -2.09 -23.23
CA PRO A 58 -29.21 -2.84 -22.35
C PRO A 58 -27.77 -2.34 -22.51
N LYS A 59 -27.10 -2.10 -21.38
CA LYS A 59 -25.70 -1.64 -21.37
C LYS A 59 -24.86 -2.62 -22.17
N ARG A 60 -24.07 -2.11 -23.13
CA ARG A 60 -23.13 -2.95 -23.88
C ARG A 60 -22.15 -3.59 -22.90
N THR A 61 -22.29 -4.90 -22.69
CA THR A 61 -21.37 -5.68 -21.87
C THR A 61 -20.03 -5.77 -22.61
N LYS A 62 -18.94 -5.41 -21.92
CA LYS A 62 -17.59 -5.66 -22.43
C LYS A 62 -17.27 -7.13 -22.18
N SER A 63 -16.49 -7.74 -23.08
CA SER A 63 -16.09 -9.13 -22.93
C SER A 63 -15.07 -9.30 -21.80
N MET A 64 -14.82 -10.55 -21.37
CA MET A 64 -13.85 -10.83 -20.30
C MET A 64 -12.44 -10.39 -20.70
N GLU A 65 -12.09 -10.59 -21.97
CA GLU A 65 -10.80 -10.28 -22.56
C GLU A 65 -10.47 -8.78 -22.40
N TYR A 66 -11.45 -7.90 -22.58
CA TYR A 66 -11.28 -6.45 -22.35
C TYR A 66 -10.80 -6.14 -20.93
N TYR A 67 -11.37 -6.81 -19.92
CA TYR A 67 -10.98 -6.56 -18.53
C TYR A 67 -9.61 -7.15 -18.21
N VAL A 68 -9.26 -8.31 -18.78
CA VAL A 68 -7.94 -8.91 -18.65
C VAL A 68 -6.87 -8.04 -19.31
N GLU A 69 -7.12 -7.55 -20.52
CA GLU A 69 -6.24 -6.61 -21.25
C GLU A 69 -6.04 -5.32 -20.46
N ARG A 70 -7.12 -4.71 -19.97
CA ARG A 70 -7.04 -3.48 -19.14
C ARG A 70 -6.24 -3.66 -17.85
N ILE A 71 -6.27 -4.85 -17.25
CA ILE A 71 -5.46 -5.17 -16.07
C ILE A 71 -3.99 -5.36 -16.48
N SER A 72 -3.71 -6.09 -17.57
CA SER A 72 -2.33 -6.35 -18.02
C SER A 72 -1.63 -5.06 -18.47
N GLU A 73 -2.30 -4.19 -19.23
CA GLU A 73 -1.84 -2.84 -19.57
C GLU A 73 -1.44 -2.04 -18.32
N SER A 74 -2.32 -2.04 -17.30
CA SER A 74 -2.10 -1.31 -16.05
C SER A 74 -0.89 -1.84 -15.27
N MET A 75 -0.69 -3.16 -15.26
CA MET A 75 0.49 -3.79 -14.64
C MET A 75 1.78 -3.46 -15.41
N ILE A 76 1.75 -3.49 -16.75
CA ILE A 76 2.90 -3.13 -17.59
C ILE A 76 3.26 -1.65 -17.37
N GLN A 77 2.28 -0.74 -17.44
CA GLN A 77 2.49 0.69 -17.23
C GLN A 77 3.04 1.00 -15.84
N ARG A 78 2.50 0.34 -14.80
CA ARG A 78 3.02 0.44 -13.43
C ARG A 78 4.48 0.01 -13.35
N THR A 79 4.81 -1.15 -13.91
CA THR A 79 6.18 -1.70 -13.87
C THR A 79 7.17 -0.81 -14.65
N MET A 80 6.73 -0.21 -15.77
CA MET A 80 7.53 0.78 -16.51
C MET A 80 7.75 2.05 -15.68
N ASN A 81 6.71 2.58 -15.05
CA ASN A 81 6.81 3.78 -14.20
C ASN A 81 7.74 3.54 -13.00
N GLU A 82 7.64 2.38 -12.33
CA GLU A 82 8.50 2.00 -11.21
C GLU A 82 9.97 1.90 -11.63
N ARG A 83 10.27 1.29 -12.80
CA ARG A 83 11.64 1.28 -13.36
C ARG A 83 12.16 2.67 -13.71
N ASN A 84 11.33 3.52 -14.32
CA ASN A 84 11.70 4.89 -14.67
C ASN A 84 12.01 5.73 -13.44
N LEU A 85 11.27 5.53 -12.33
CA LEU A 85 11.56 6.18 -11.05
C LEU A 85 12.91 5.73 -10.49
N ILE A 86 13.19 4.42 -10.44
CA ILE A 86 14.47 3.88 -9.95
C ILE A 86 15.64 4.44 -10.78
N SER A 87 15.55 4.36 -12.12
CA SER A 87 16.58 4.89 -13.03
C SER A 87 16.88 6.38 -12.77
N ARG A 88 15.82 7.19 -12.56
CA ARG A 88 15.96 8.62 -12.24
C ARG A 88 16.58 8.86 -10.86
N GLU A 89 16.30 8.01 -9.87
CA GLU A 89 16.94 8.11 -8.55
C GLU A 89 18.43 7.71 -8.60
N GLU A 90 18.79 6.69 -9.38
CA GLU A 90 20.18 6.29 -9.61
C GLU A 90 20.98 7.39 -10.33
N GLU A 91 20.40 8.04 -11.33
CA GLU A 91 20.97 9.21 -12.01
C GLU A 91 21.18 10.37 -11.02
N GLU A 92 20.17 10.73 -10.23
CA GLU A 92 20.30 11.75 -9.17
C GLU A 92 21.39 11.42 -8.15
N VAL A 93 21.54 10.17 -7.73
CA VAL A 93 22.60 9.75 -6.79
C VAL A 93 23.97 9.88 -7.45
N THR A 94 24.09 9.53 -8.73
CA THR A 94 25.35 9.60 -9.50
C THR A 94 25.82 11.04 -9.66
N GLU A 95 24.94 11.98 -10.03
CA GLU A 95 25.25 13.41 -10.06
C GLU A 95 25.77 13.92 -8.72
N MET A 96 25.14 13.48 -7.63
CA MET A 96 25.43 13.93 -6.27
C MET A 96 26.78 13.42 -5.77
N LEU A 97 27.16 12.20 -6.14
CA LEU A 97 28.49 11.66 -5.86
C LEU A 97 29.57 12.36 -6.70
N HIS A 98 29.27 12.73 -7.94
CA HIS A 98 30.19 13.55 -8.73
C HIS A 98 30.39 14.95 -8.11
N LEU A 99 29.35 15.56 -7.54
CA LEU A 99 29.49 16.81 -6.78
C LEU A 99 30.35 16.64 -5.52
N VAL A 100 30.24 15.50 -4.81
CA VAL A 100 31.11 15.15 -3.68
C VAL A 100 32.59 15.04 -4.10
N GLU A 101 32.87 14.47 -5.27
CA GLU A 101 34.24 14.45 -5.83
C GLU A 101 34.73 15.86 -6.19
N GLN A 102 33.88 16.71 -6.79
CA GLN A 102 34.20 18.12 -7.06
C GLN A 102 34.45 18.93 -5.79
N ASP A 103 33.81 18.58 -4.67
CA ASP A 103 34.08 19.16 -3.34
C ASP A 103 35.45 18.77 -2.77
N GLY A 104 36.19 17.87 -3.44
CA GLY A 104 37.51 17.41 -3.03
C GLY A 104 37.49 16.15 -2.16
N VAL A 105 36.37 15.43 -2.12
CA VAL A 105 36.26 14.14 -1.41
C VAL A 105 36.60 13.01 -2.39
N PRO A 106 37.76 12.34 -2.27
CA PRO A 106 38.17 11.35 -3.26
C PRO A 106 37.27 10.10 -3.21
N ASN A 107 36.98 9.55 -4.38
CA ASN A 107 36.28 8.28 -4.54
C ASN A 107 37.00 7.18 -3.73
N GLY A 108 36.22 6.34 -3.05
CA GLY A 108 36.75 5.30 -2.16
C GLY A 108 37.21 5.76 -0.77
N SER A 109 37.09 7.06 -0.43
CA SER A 109 37.27 7.52 0.95
C SER A 109 36.08 7.18 1.84
N GLU A 110 36.29 7.13 3.17
CA GLU A 110 35.20 6.93 4.13
C GLU A 110 34.07 7.96 3.94
N LEU A 111 34.42 9.22 3.68
CA LEU A 111 33.42 10.28 3.49
C LEU A 111 32.63 10.12 2.18
N TYR A 112 33.23 9.54 1.14
CA TYR A 112 32.52 9.15 -0.08
C TYR A 112 31.51 8.03 0.20
N PHE A 113 31.88 7.00 0.97
CA PHE A 113 30.95 5.93 1.37
C PHE A 113 29.85 6.42 2.34
N ILE A 114 30.14 7.42 3.17
CA ILE A 114 29.12 8.13 3.96
C ILE A 114 28.13 8.84 3.01
N ALA A 115 28.62 9.51 1.96
CA ALA A 115 27.77 10.18 0.99
C ALA A 115 26.87 9.19 0.23
N THR A 116 27.39 8.03 -0.21
CA THR A 116 26.57 7.00 -0.89
C THR A 116 25.39 6.54 -0.02
N GLU A 117 25.61 6.34 1.30
CA GLU A 117 24.54 5.94 2.22
C GLU A 117 23.60 7.09 2.59
N LEU A 118 24.08 8.33 2.69
CA LEU A 118 23.23 9.49 2.93
C LEU A 118 22.33 9.82 1.73
N PHE A 119 22.81 9.69 0.49
CA PHE A 119 22.04 10.05 -0.71
C PHE A 119 20.94 9.06 -1.12
N ARG A 120 20.83 7.91 -0.44
CA ARG A 120 19.67 7.00 -0.56
C ARG A 120 18.33 7.68 -0.20
N SER A 121 18.36 8.76 0.59
CA SER A 121 17.16 9.54 0.93
C SER A 121 17.00 10.77 0.02
N PRO A 122 15.88 10.91 -0.71
CA PRO A 122 15.62 12.10 -1.53
C PRO A 122 15.66 13.42 -0.75
N ALA A 123 15.16 13.43 0.49
CA ALA A 123 15.22 14.60 1.36
C ALA A 123 16.66 15.00 1.74
N ARG A 124 17.55 14.02 1.90
CA ARG A 124 18.99 14.26 2.11
C ARG A 124 19.67 14.79 0.84
N ARG A 125 19.33 14.24 -0.34
CA ARG A 125 19.80 14.78 -1.63
C ARG A 125 19.39 16.24 -1.81
N ALA A 126 18.12 16.57 -1.57
CA ALA A 126 17.61 17.93 -1.64
C ALA A 126 18.30 18.87 -0.63
N SER A 127 18.49 18.42 0.60
CA SER A 127 19.22 19.18 1.64
C SER A 127 20.65 19.49 1.21
N TYR A 128 21.40 18.49 0.73
CA TYR A 128 22.78 18.67 0.26
C TYR A 128 22.89 19.60 -0.96
N ARG A 129 21.99 19.46 -1.96
CA ARG A 129 21.93 20.38 -3.13
C ARG A 129 21.66 21.84 -2.73
N SER A 130 20.98 22.09 -1.61
CA SER A 130 20.68 23.45 -1.14
C SER A 130 21.89 24.17 -0.53
N ILE A 131 22.97 23.45 -0.19
CA ILE A 131 24.17 24.00 0.42
C ILE A 131 25.16 24.41 -0.69
N THR A 132 25.47 25.69 -0.79
CA THR A 132 26.24 26.27 -1.91
C THR A 132 27.75 26.12 -1.78
N ALA A 133 28.31 26.21 -0.57
CA ALA A 133 29.74 26.12 -0.31
C ALA A 133 30.19 24.67 -0.05
N SER A 134 31.34 24.27 -0.62
CA SER A 134 31.83 22.88 -0.58
C SER A 134 32.26 22.44 0.82
N GLU A 135 32.88 23.34 1.60
CA GLU A 135 33.25 23.11 2.99
C GLU A 135 32.02 22.85 3.87
N ASN A 136 30.92 23.54 3.61
CA ASN A 136 29.66 23.35 4.32
C ASN A 136 28.96 22.04 3.91
N ARG A 137 29.07 21.62 2.64
CA ARG A 137 28.60 20.31 2.16
C ARG A 137 29.36 19.16 2.84
N ILE A 138 30.69 19.26 2.91
CA ILE A 138 31.56 18.31 3.61
C ILE A 138 31.25 18.25 5.11
N ALA A 139 31.09 19.41 5.76
CA ALA A 139 30.71 19.48 7.18
C ALA A 139 29.33 18.84 7.43
N TRP A 140 28.37 19.06 6.54
CA TRP A 140 27.02 18.49 6.62
C TRP A 140 27.01 16.98 6.50
N LEU A 141 27.83 16.37 5.63
CA LEU A 141 27.95 14.90 5.52
C LEU A 141 28.38 14.27 6.85
N ARG A 142 29.46 14.81 7.44
CA ARG A 142 30.00 14.35 8.74
C ARG A 142 28.97 14.50 9.85
N TRP A 143 28.43 15.72 10.01
CA TRP A 143 27.44 16.01 11.03
C TRP A 143 26.19 15.14 10.88
N THR A 144 25.68 14.94 9.66
CA THR A 144 24.47 14.14 9.43
C THR A 144 24.72 12.68 9.80
N TRP A 145 25.86 12.11 9.41
CA TRP A 145 26.24 10.73 9.75
C TRP A 145 26.32 10.51 11.26
N ASP A 146 26.95 11.43 11.99
CA ASP A 146 27.09 11.36 13.45
C ASP A 146 25.77 11.55 14.20
N ASN A 147 24.77 12.20 13.58
CA ASN A 147 23.42 12.31 14.14
C ASN A 147 22.52 11.12 13.75
N VAL A 148 22.80 10.42 12.64
CA VAL A 148 22.10 9.19 12.26
C VAL A 148 22.47 8.03 13.17
N LYS A 149 23.74 7.89 13.58
CA LYS A 149 24.22 6.86 14.52
C LYS A 149 23.69 6.99 15.96
N ARG A 150 23.00 8.09 16.30
CA ARG A 150 22.53 8.42 17.66
C ARG A 150 21.01 8.29 17.82
N LYS A 151 20.32 7.68 16.84
CA LYS A 151 18.91 7.29 16.90
C LYS A 151 18.79 5.77 16.86
#